data_AF-Q8YTG7-F1
#
_entry.id   AF-Q8YTG7-F1
#
_cell.length_a   1.000
_cell.length_b   1.000
_cell.length_c   1.000
_cell.angle_alpha   90.00
_cell.angle_beta   90.00
_cell.angle_gamma   90.00
#
_symmetry.space_group_name_H-M   'P 1'
#
loop_
_entity.id
_entity.type
_entity.pdbx_description
1 polymer ?
#
loop_
_entity_poly.entity_id
_entity_poly.type
_entity_poly.pdbx_seq_one_letter_code
_entity_poly.pdbx_strand_id
1 'polypeptide(L)'
;MEMYAPAQKVAEYLNSHGSWFTRCAEPMKVQPLGEHGYALTIGRFGSFGYEVEPKIGLELLPPQEGIYCIRTIPIPDYQPPGYDVDYRAALQLREDFGEHTVTKVEWELDLTVCLHFPRFIQRLPKSLIQSTGDRLLNQIVRQVSRRLTRKVQEDFHHSVGVSFPGNCKKKR
;
A
#
# COMPACT_ATOMS: atom_id res chain seq x y z
N MET A 1 -3.09 10.89 -7.43
CA MET A 1 -1.75 10.96 -8.07
C MET A 1 -1.93 11.31 -9.54
N GLU A 2 -0.92 11.89 -10.19
CA GLU A 2 -1.00 12.27 -11.61
C GLU A 2 -0.07 11.40 -12.46
N MET A 3 -0.60 10.83 -13.53
CA MET A 3 0.10 10.00 -14.49
C MET A 3 0.11 10.72 -15.83
N TYR A 4 1.30 11.01 -16.39
CA TYR A 4 1.45 11.79 -17.63
C TYR A 4 1.30 10.89 -18.85
N ALA A 5 0.11 10.32 -19.00
CA ALA A 5 -0.29 9.47 -20.12
C ALA A 5 -1.82 9.39 -20.21
N PRO A 6 -2.37 8.94 -21.36
CA PRO A 6 -3.78 8.55 -21.48
C PRO A 6 -4.15 7.45 -20.50
N ALA A 7 -5.41 7.42 -20.04
CA ALA A 7 -5.91 6.46 -19.06
C ALA A 7 -5.83 5.02 -19.58
N GLN A 8 -5.94 4.80 -20.89
CA GLN A 8 -5.70 3.48 -21.47
C GLN A 8 -4.29 2.96 -21.13
N LYS A 9 -3.26 3.81 -21.29
CA LYS A 9 -1.88 3.43 -20.99
C LYS A 9 -1.64 3.22 -19.49
N VAL A 10 -2.31 4.02 -18.66
CA VAL A 10 -2.29 3.87 -17.20
C VAL A 10 -2.99 2.56 -16.79
N ALA A 11 -4.11 2.24 -17.41
CA ALA A 11 -4.87 1.00 -17.20
C ALA A 11 -4.04 -0.24 -17.56
N GLU A 12 -3.39 -0.25 -18.71
CA GLU A 12 -2.48 -1.32 -19.15
C GLU A 12 -1.35 -1.56 -18.14
N TYR A 13 -0.76 -0.47 -17.63
CA TYR A 13 0.24 -0.57 -16.57
C TYR A 13 -0.35 -1.15 -15.28
N LEU A 14 -1.48 -0.62 -14.78
CA LEU A 14 -2.10 -1.09 -13.53
C LEU A 14 -2.54 -2.56 -13.61
N ASN A 15 -3.07 -3.00 -14.75
CA ASN A 15 -3.44 -4.39 -15.00
C ASN A 15 -2.23 -5.33 -15.00
N SER A 16 -1.04 -4.81 -15.31
CA SER A 16 0.22 -5.56 -15.29
C SER A 16 0.86 -5.63 -13.90
N HIS A 17 0.04 -5.67 -12.83
CA HIS A 17 0.49 -5.59 -11.44
C HIS A 17 1.47 -6.69 -11.02
N GLY A 18 1.41 -7.88 -11.64
CA GLY A 18 2.42 -8.92 -11.42
C GLY A 18 3.85 -8.49 -11.76
N SER A 19 4.00 -7.51 -12.67
CA SER A 19 5.31 -6.99 -13.06
C SER A 19 5.83 -5.93 -12.09
N TRP A 20 5.00 -5.01 -11.61
CA TRP A 20 5.46 -3.83 -10.86
C TRP A 20 5.19 -3.88 -9.35
N PHE A 21 4.18 -4.61 -8.88
CA PHE A 21 3.73 -4.56 -7.49
C PHE A 21 4.84 -4.97 -6.51
N THR A 22 5.54 -6.06 -6.79
CA THR A 22 6.69 -6.54 -5.99
C THR A 22 7.81 -5.51 -5.91
N ARG A 23 8.11 -4.81 -7.01
CA ARG A 23 9.17 -3.78 -7.05
C ARG A 23 8.75 -2.51 -6.30
N CYS A 24 7.50 -2.09 -6.48
CA CYS A 24 6.97 -0.87 -5.88
C CYS A 24 6.75 -0.99 -4.37
N ALA A 25 6.58 -2.21 -3.87
CA ALA A 25 6.35 -2.48 -2.45
C ALA A 25 7.60 -2.33 -1.58
N GLU A 26 8.81 -2.22 -2.14
CA GLU A 26 10.03 -2.11 -1.32
C GLU A 26 9.98 -0.95 -0.30
N PRO A 27 10.31 -1.21 0.98
CA PRO A 27 11.04 -2.36 1.54
C PRO A 27 10.13 -3.48 2.07
N MET A 28 8.81 -3.36 1.86
CA MET A 28 7.87 -4.41 2.24
C MET A 28 8.19 -5.67 1.41
N LYS A 29 8.05 -6.84 2.03
CA LYS A 29 8.29 -8.11 1.33
C LYS A 29 6.98 -8.57 0.72
N VAL A 30 7.02 -8.89 -0.58
CA VAL A 30 5.86 -9.39 -1.32
C VAL A 30 6.10 -10.84 -1.71
N GLN A 31 5.13 -11.70 -1.43
CA GLN A 31 5.09 -13.09 -1.88
C GLN A 31 3.81 -13.29 -2.72
N PRO A 32 3.89 -13.67 -4.00
CA PRO A 32 2.70 -14.02 -4.76
C PRO A 32 1.95 -15.20 -4.11
N LEU A 33 0.62 -15.10 -4.03
CA LEU A 33 -0.29 -16.15 -3.60
C LEU A 33 -1.08 -16.77 -4.76
N GLY A 34 -1.04 -16.12 -5.93
CA GLY A 34 -1.72 -16.51 -7.15
C GLY A 34 -1.52 -15.45 -8.24
N GLU A 35 -2.38 -15.42 -9.24
CA GLU A 35 -2.32 -14.44 -10.33
C GLU A 35 -2.59 -13.01 -9.84
N HIS A 36 -3.57 -12.85 -8.96
CA HIS A 36 -4.00 -11.56 -8.41
C HIS A 36 -3.71 -11.38 -6.92
N GLY A 37 -3.25 -12.45 -6.25
CA GLY A 37 -3.06 -12.51 -4.80
C GLY A 37 -1.60 -12.27 -4.39
N TYR A 38 -1.39 -11.54 -3.31
CA TYR A 38 -0.08 -11.22 -2.74
C TYR A 38 -0.11 -11.21 -1.21
N ALA A 39 0.86 -11.86 -0.59
CA ALA A 39 1.19 -11.73 0.82
C ALA A 39 2.20 -10.59 0.99
N LEU A 40 1.77 -9.50 1.61
CA LEU A 40 2.57 -8.32 1.89
C LEU A 40 2.99 -8.30 3.37
N THR A 41 4.28 -8.44 3.64
CA THR A 41 4.87 -8.19 4.96
C THR A 41 5.32 -6.73 5.03
N ILE A 42 4.63 -5.94 5.85
CA ILE A 42 4.81 -4.48 5.91
C ILE A 42 6.19 -4.13 6.50
N GLY A 43 6.58 -4.82 7.57
CA GLY A 43 7.82 -4.56 8.27
C GLY A 43 7.70 -4.94 9.73
N ARG A 44 8.80 -4.78 10.46
CA ARG A 44 8.88 -5.13 11.87
C ARG A 44 8.73 -3.88 12.73
N PHE A 45 7.83 -3.94 13.70
CA PHE A 45 7.54 -2.82 14.59
C PHE A 45 7.50 -3.31 16.02
N GLY A 46 8.09 -2.56 16.95
CA GLY A 46 8.09 -2.97 18.35
C GLY A 46 8.27 -1.83 19.33
N SER A 47 7.81 -2.08 20.56
CA SER A 47 7.97 -1.20 21.71
C SER A 47 7.81 -2.00 23.00
N PHE A 48 8.50 -1.61 24.08
CA PHE A 48 8.40 -2.24 25.41
C PHE A 48 8.53 -3.78 25.41
N GLY A 49 9.41 -4.32 24.56
CA GLY A 49 9.64 -5.77 24.45
C GLY A 49 8.55 -6.55 23.73
N TYR A 50 7.56 -5.86 23.13
CA TYR A 50 6.60 -6.45 22.21
C TYR A 50 6.92 -6.04 20.78
N GLU A 51 6.96 -7.03 19.90
CA GLU A 51 7.31 -6.85 18.50
C GLU A 51 6.28 -7.58 17.64
N VAL A 52 5.85 -6.92 16.57
CA VAL A 52 4.91 -7.42 15.58
C VAL A 52 5.48 -7.19 14.19
N GLU A 53 5.26 -8.15 13.30
CA GLU A 53 5.62 -8.04 11.90
C GLU A 53 4.35 -8.27 11.06
N PRO A 54 3.53 -7.23 10.83
CA PRO A 54 2.25 -7.37 10.15
C PRO A 54 2.42 -7.89 8.73
N LYS A 55 1.72 -8.98 8.45
CA LYS A 55 1.54 -9.61 7.16
C LYS A 55 0.06 -9.54 6.76
N ILE A 56 -0.21 -9.09 5.55
CA ILE A 56 -1.56 -8.91 4.97
C ILE A 56 -1.63 -9.69 3.66
N GLY A 57 -2.69 -10.44 3.44
CA GLY A 57 -3.01 -10.97 2.12
C GLY A 57 -3.83 -9.95 1.34
N LEU A 58 -3.41 -9.61 0.13
CA LEU A 58 -4.05 -8.64 -0.75
C LEU A 58 -4.42 -9.33 -2.06
N GLU A 59 -5.59 -9.02 -2.59
CA GLU A 59 -6.01 -9.40 -3.92
C GLU A 59 -6.28 -8.15 -4.76
N LEU A 60 -5.55 -7.99 -5.86
CA LEU A 60 -5.73 -6.90 -6.83
C LEU A 60 -6.73 -7.37 -7.87
N LEU A 61 -7.96 -6.90 -7.78
CA LEU A 61 -9.05 -7.33 -8.64
C LEU A 61 -8.93 -6.71 -10.05
N PRO A 62 -9.31 -7.44 -11.09
CA PRO A 62 -9.52 -6.85 -12.41
C PRO A 62 -10.50 -5.66 -12.31
N PRO A 63 -10.31 -4.60 -13.12
CA PRO A 63 -11.15 -3.43 -13.04
C PRO A 63 -12.60 -3.75 -13.41
N GLN A 64 -13.54 -3.21 -12.64
CA GLN A 64 -14.98 -3.25 -12.94
C GLN A 64 -15.46 -1.83 -13.18
N GLU A 65 -16.03 -1.56 -14.35
CA GLU A 65 -16.50 -0.20 -14.75
C GLU A 65 -15.43 0.89 -14.60
N GLY A 66 -14.15 0.53 -14.79
CA GLY A 66 -13.02 1.46 -14.64
C GLY A 66 -12.57 1.68 -13.18
N ILE A 67 -13.18 0.97 -12.22
CA ILE A 67 -12.80 0.99 -10.81
C ILE A 67 -11.89 -0.22 -10.52
N TYR A 68 -10.70 0.06 -10.00
CA TYR A 68 -9.74 -0.95 -9.59
C TYR A 68 -9.85 -1.14 -8.09
N CYS A 69 -10.03 -2.38 -7.65
CA CYS A 69 -10.24 -2.68 -6.24
C CYS A 69 -9.12 -3.57 -5.69
N ILE A 70 -8.71 -3.30 -4.47
CA ILE A 70 -7.81 -4.15 -3.70
C ILE A 70 -8.54 -4.54 -2.42
N ARG A 71 -8.56 -5.83 -2.10
CA ARG A 71 -9.19 -6.33 -0.88
C ARG A 71 -8.28 -7.28 -0.12
N THR A 72 -8.58 -7.44 1.16
CA THR A 72 -7.88 -8.42 1.99
C THR A 72 -8.36 -9.83 1.68
N ILE A 73 -7.42 -10.76 1.56
CA ILE A 73 -7.66 -12.20 1.42
C ILE A 73 -6.87 -12.97 2.50
N PRO A 74 -7.34 -14.16 2.91
CA PRO A 74 -6.58 -14.99 3.83
C PRO A 74 -5.27 -15.44 3.18
N ILE A 75 -4.22 -15.52 3.98
CA ILE A 75 -2.94 -16.11 3.57
C ILE A 75 -3.00 -17.60 3.93
N PRO A 76 -2.78 -18.52 2.98
CA PRO A 76 -2.76 -19.96 3.28
C PRO A 76 -1.75 -20.29 4.39
N ASP A 77 -2.15 -21.19 5.29
CA ASP A 77 -1.33 -21.70 6.39
C ASP A 77 -0.73 -20.62 7.32
N TYR A 78 -1.36 -19.45 7.38
CA TYR A 78 -0.90 -18.33 8.20
C TYR A 78 -1.97 -17.83 9.15
N GLN A 79 -1.63 -17.80 10.44
CA GLN A 79 -2.44 -17.16 11.47
C GLN A 79 -1.70 -15.94 12.00
N PRO A 80 -2.26 -14.72 11.85
CA PRO A 80 -1.69 -13.49 12.38
C PRO A 80 -1.41 -13.58 13.89
N PRO A 81 -0.15 -13.44 14.35
CA PRO A 81 0.15 -13.46 15.78
C PRO A 81 -0.18 -12.12 16.42
N GLY A 82 -1.35 -12.03 17.04
CA GLY A 82 -1.68 -10.91 17.92
C GLY A 82 -1.98 -9.60 17.19
N TYR A 83 -2.49 -9.67 15.96
CA TYR A 83 -3.03 -8.52 15.23
C TYR A 83 -4.05 -8.97 14.19
N ASP A 84 -4.94 -8.07 13.77
CA ASP A 84 -5.75 -8.21 12.56
C ASP A 84 -5.48 -7.01 11.66
N VAL A 85 -5.60 -7.23 10.34
CA VAL A 85 -5.57 -6.13 9.37
C VAL A 85 -6.66 -6.34 8.34
N ASP A 86 -7.46 -5.30 8.12
CA ASP A 86 -8.35 -5.18 6.97
C ASP A 86 -7.87 -4.00 6.12
N TYR A 87 -7.55 -4.31 4.87
CA TYR A 87 -7.14 -3.39 3.83
C TYR A 87 -8.15 -3.45 2.69
N ARG A 88 -8.72 -2.30 2.36
CA ARG A 88 -9.60 -2.09 1.22
C ARG A 88 -9.20 -0.83 0.50
N ALA A 89 -8.94 -0.93 -0.79
CA ALA A 89 -8.68 0.24 -1.61
C ALA A 89 -9.51 0.20 -2.89
N ALA A 90 -9.94 1.38 -3.32
CA ALA A 90 -10.56 1.59 -4.61
C ALA A 90 -9.79 2.69 -5.35
N LEU A 91 -9.66 2.52 -6.66
CA LEU A 91 -9.00 3.47 -7.54
C LEU A 91 -9.88 3.77 -8.75
N GLN A 92 -9.90 5.03 -9.14
CA GLN A 92 -10.56 5.50 -10.36
C GLN A 92 -9.60 6.34 -11.20
N LEU A 93 -9.72 6.18 -12.53
CA LEU A 93 -8.98 6.95 -13.51
C LEU A 93 -9.87 8.08 -14.03
N ARG A 94 -9.38 9.32 -13.95
CA ARG A 94 -10.00 10.49 -14.58
C ARG A 94 -9.02 11.11 -15.56
N GLU A 95 -9.34 11.10 -16.84
CA GLU A 95 -8.58 11.83 -17.85
C GLU A 95 -8.86 13.33 -17.77
N ASP A 96 -7.81 14.12 -17.84
CA ASP A 96 -7.87 15.58 -18.00
C ASP A 96 -7.42 15.93 -19.42
N PHE A 97 -8.36 16.42 -20.23
CA PHE A 97 -8.13 16.80 -21.62
C PHE A 97 -7.63 18.24 -21.72
N GLY A 98 -6.46 18.50 -21.13
CA GLY A 98 -5.71 19.76 -21.29
C GLY A 98 -4.73 19.73 -22.46
N GLU A 99 -3.82 20.72 -22.54
CA GLU A 99 -2.75 20.76 -23.55
C GLU A 99 -1.82 19.54 -23.50
N HIS A 100 -1.73 18.87 -22.35
CA HIS A 100 -0.96 17.65 -22.14
C HIS A 100 -1.92 16.58 -21.60
N THR A 101 -1.92 15.37 -22.18
CA THR A 101 -2.77 14.29 -21.69
C THR A 101 -2.28 13.81 -20.33
N VAL A 102 -3.06 14.12 -19.29
CA VAL A 102 -2.78 13.71 -17.90
C VAL A 102 -3.95 12.90 -17.38
N THR A 103 -3.66 11.74 -16.79
CA THR A 103 -4.64 10.95 -16.05
C THR A 103 -4.46 11.19 -14.57
N LYS A 104 -5.49 11.74 -13.93
CA LYS A 104 -5.61 11.79 -12.48
C LYS A 104 -6.09 10.43 -11.98
N VAL A 105 -5.36 9.90 -11.02
CA VAL A 105 -5.68 8.64 -10.38
C VAL A 105 -6.08 8.92 -8.94
N GLU A 106 -7.37 8.76 -8.67
CA GLU A 106 -8.00 8.98 -7.37
C GLU A 106 -7.98 7.66 -6.61
N TRP A 107 -7.46 7.69 -5.38
CA TRP A 107 -7.37 6.52 -4.50
C TRP A 107 -8.18 6.78 -3.24
N GLU A 108 -9.02 5.80 -2.91
CA GLU A 108 -9.62 5.68 -1.60
C GLU A 108 -9.01 4.46 -0.91
N LEU A 109 -8.54 4.64 0.32
CA LEU A 109 -7.93 3.60 1.13
C LEU A 109 -8.59 3.58 2.49
N ASP A 110 -9.21 2.46 2.82
CA ASP A 110 -9.61 2.09 4.17
C ASP A 110 -8.65 1.03 4.69
N LEU A 111 -7.93 1.38 5.76
CA LEU A 111 -6.98 0.50 6.44
C LEU A 111 -7.30 0.48 7.92
N THR A 112 -7.78 -0.66 8.39
CA THR A 112 -8.03 -0.95 9.79
C THR A 112 -7.00 -1.95 10.28
N VAL A 113 -6.31 -1.62 11.37
CA VAL A 113 -5.34 -2.51 12.01
C VAL A 113 -5.69 -2.62 13.49
N CYS A 114 -5.91 -3.85 13.95
CA CYS A 114 -6.19 -4.16 15.34
C CYS A 114 -4.96 -4.85 15.93
N LEU A 115 -4.49 -4.40 17.11
CA LEU A 115 -3.37 -5.05 17.82
C LEU A 115 -3.88 -5.72 19.08
N HIS A 116 -3.55 -6.99 19.26
CA HIS A 116 -3.89 -7.77 20.44
C HIS A 116 -2.70 -7.84 21.38
N PHE A 117 -2.65 -6.90 22.33
CA PHE A 117 -1.54 -6.85 23.28
C PHE A 117 -1.60 -8.01 24.29
N PRO A 118 -0.47 -8.69 24.56
CA PRO A 118 -0.38 -9.74 25.55
C PRO A 118 -0.58 -9.20 26.97
N ARG A 119 -0.94 -10.09 27.92
CA ARG A 119 -1.31 -9.73 29.30
C ARG A 119 -0.28 -8.87 30.04
N PHE A 120 1.01 -8.99 29.72
CA PHE A 120 2.05 -8.19 30.38
C PHE A 120 1.99 -6.71 29.97
N ILE A 121 1.63 -6.39 28.72
CA ILE A 121 1.44 -5.01 28.25
C ILE A 121 0.18 -4.40 28.85
N GLN A 122 -0.86 -5.20 29.05
CA GLN A 122 -2.12 -4.73 29.66
C GLN A 122 -1.94 -4.22 31.10
N ARG A 123 -0.80 -4.49 31.73
CA ARG A 123 -0.43 -3.94 33.06
C ARG A 123 0.10 -2.51 32.99
N LEU A 124 0.43 -2.01 31.80
CA LEU A 124 0.84 -0.62 31.60
C LEU A 124 -0.36 0.32 31.68
N PRO A 125 -0.16 1.60 32.06
CA PRO A 125 -1.18 2.63 31.96
C PRO A 125 -1.84 2.67 30.57
N LYS A 126 -3.17 2.78 30.51
CA LYS A 126 -3.93 2.80 29.24
C LYS A 126 -3.41 3.84 28.24
N SER A 127 -2.99 5.01 28.73
CA SER A 127 -2.40 6.08 27.90
C SER A 127 -1.10 5.67 27.20
N LEU A 128 -0.28 4.85 27.84
CA LEU A 128 0.95 4.31 27.23
C LEU A 128 0.64 3.23 26.20
N ILE A 129 -0.33 2.36 26.47
CA ILE A 129 -0.77 1.35 25.51
C ILE A 129 -1.34 2.03 24.25
N GLN A 130 -2.20 3.03 24.43
CA GLN A 130 -2.82 3.76 23.32
C GLN A 130 -1.78 4.52 22.49
N SER A 131 -0.91 5.32 23.13
CA SER A 131 0.14 6.05 22.40
C SER A 131 1.14 5.14 21.68
N THR A 132 1.41 3.95 22.22
CA THR A 132 2.23 2.93 21.55
C THR A 132 1.50 2.37 20.33
N GLY A 133 0.22 1.99 20.49
CA GLY A 133 -0.63 1.55 19.38
C GLY A 133 -0.70 2.60 18.27
N ASP A 134 -1.01 3.85 18.61
CA ASP A 134 -1.11 4.96 17.66
C ASP A 134 0.19 5.17 16.88
N ARG A 135 1.35 5.07 17.53
CA ARG A 135 2.65 5.18 16.85
C ARG A 135 2.87 4.04 15.86
N LEU A 136 2.57 2.80 16.26
CA LEU A 136 2.70 1.62 15.39
C LEU A 136 1.76 1.73 14.18
N LEU A 137 0.49 2.08 14.42
CA LEU A 137 -0.51 2.31 13.38
C LEU A 137 -0.05 3.39 12.38
N ASN A 138 0.42 4.52 12.90
CA ASN A 138 0.94 5.60 12.06
C ASN A 138 2.15 5.17 11.21
N GLN A 139 3.04 4.32 11.74
CA GLN A 139 4.17 3.79 10.98
C GLN A 139 3.72 2.86 9.85
N ILE A 140 2.76 1.96 10.14
CA ILE A 140 2.17 1.05 9.16
C ILE A 140 1.48 1.84 8.04
N VAL A 141 0.58 2.75 8.39
CA VAL A 141 -0.16 3.58 7.41
C VAL A 141 0.79 4.39 6.54
N ARG A 142 1.84 4.99 7.13
CA ARG A 142 2.84 5.75 6.36
C ARG A 142 3.61 4.89 5.36
N GLN A 143 3.97 3.66 5.73
CA GLN A 143 4.67 2.74 4.82
C GLN A 143 3.75 2.26 3.70
N VAL A 144 2.50 1.89 4.01
CA VAL A 144 1.60 1.30 3.02
C VAL A 144 1.02 2.37 2.08
N SER A 145 0.48 3.47 2.60
CA SER A 145 -0.25 4.45 1.78
C SER A 145 0.68 5.35 0.97
N ARG A 146 1.60 6.06 1.64
CA ARG A 146 2.39 7.12 1.00
C ARG A 146 3.52 6.59 0.14
N ARG A 147 4.18 5.53 0.62
CA ARG A 147 5.36 4.99 -0.08
C ARG A 147 4.96 4.23 -1.33
N LEU A 148 3.96 3.36 -1.23
CA LEU A 148 3.49 2.57 -2.38
C LEU A 148 2.97 3.49 -3.49
N THR A 149 2.09 4.44 -3.15
CA THR A 149 1.55 5.40 -4.14
C THR A 149 2.67 6.13 -4.89
N ARG A 150 3.66 6.63 -4.15
CA ARG A 150 4.80 7.33 -4.76
C ARG A 150 5.65 6.39 -5.63
N LYS A 151 5.88 5.15 -5.19
CA LYS A 151 6.67 4.18 -5.94
C LYS A 151 5.97 3.73 -7.22
N VAL A 152 4.67 3.51 -7.17
CA VAL A 152 3.85 3.19 -8.35
C VAL A 152 3.89 4.34 -9.35
N GLN A 153 3.84 5.58 -8.87
CA GLN A 153 3.99 6.77 -9.71
C GLN A 153 5.38 6.85 -10.35
N GLU A 154 6.45 6.73 -9.55
CA GLU A 154 7.85 6.73 -10.04
C GLU A 154 8.10 5.62 -11.08
N ASP A 155 7.68 4.37 -10.81
CA ASP A 155 7.85 3.22 -11.71
C ASP A 155 7.05 3.41 -13.01
N PHE A 156 5.82 3.92 -12.91
CA PHE A 156 5.03 4.25 -14.10
C PHE A 156 5.76 5.22 -15.03
N HIS A 157 6.17 6.38 -14.51
CA HIS A 157 6.85 7.42 -15.31
C HIS A 157 8.17 6.92 -15.90
N HIS A 158 8.91 6.11 -15.14
CA HIS A 158 10.12 5.46 -15.65
C HIS A 158 9.80 4.46 -16.78
N SER A 159 8.74 3.66 -16.64
CA SER A 159 8.31 2.69 -17.66
C SER A 159 7.85 3.33 -18.97
N VAL A 160 7.27 4.53 -18.92
CA VAL A 160 6.80 5.25 -20.11
C VAL A 160 7.82 6.28 -20.64
N GLY A 161 8.98 6.42 -20.00
CA GLY A 161 10.05 7.34 -20.42
C GLY A 161 9.72 8.82 -20.21
N VAL A 162 8.77 9.15 -19.34
CA VAL A 162 8.37 10.54 -19.05
C VAL A 162 9.02 10.99 -17.75
N SER A 163 9.58 12.20 -17.74
CA SER A 163 10.24 12.74 -16.55
C SER A 163 9.21 12.99 -15.44
N PHE A 164 9.42 12.40 -14.26
CA PHE A 164 8.63 12.71 -13.08
C PHE A 164 8.96 14.12 -12.55
N PRO A 165 8.01 15.06 -12.46
CA PRO A 165 8.23 16.39 -11.88
C PRO A 165 8.27 16.25 -10.35
N GLY A 166 9.37 15.71 -9.83
CA GLY A 166 9.55 15.49 -8.40
C GLY A 166 10.99 15.65 -7.90
N ASN A 167 11.98 15.68 -8.81
CA ASN A 167 13.35 16.01 -8.42
C ASN A 167 13.54 17.52 -8.36
N CYS A 168 12.87 18.18 -7.40
CA CYS A 168 13.39 19.45 -6.91
C CYS A 168 14.72 19.13 -6.22
N LYS A 169 15.80 19.37 -6.95
CA LYS A 169 17.19 19.26 -6.51
C LYS A 169 17.28 19.83 -5.08
N LYS A 170 17.65 18.99 -4.10
CA LYS A 170 18.30 19.51 -2.89
C LYS A 170 19.56 20.23 -3.37
N LYS A 171 19.48 21.56 -3.50
CA LYS A 171 20.67 22.40 -3.63
C LYS A 171 21.51 22.15 -2.37
N ARG A 172 22.78 21.83 -2.62
CA ARG A 172 23.86 21.75 -1.64
C ARG A 172 23.94 23.03 -0.84
#